data_AF-A0A1H4Z6I4-F1
#
_entry.id   AF-A0A1H4Z6I4-F1
#
_cell.length_a   1.000
_cell.length_b   1.000
_cell.length_c   1.000
_cell.angle_alpha   90.00
_cell.angle_beta   90.00
_cell.angle_gamma   90.00
#
_symmetry.space_group_name_H-M   'P 1'
#
loop_
_entity.id
_entity.type
_entity.pdbx_description
1 polymer ?
#
loop_
_entity_poly.entity_id
_entity_poly.type
_entity_poly.pdbx_seq_one_letter_code
_entity_poly.pdbx_strand_id
1 'polypeptide(L)'
;MAHPTSADAGHSRTWVPGWPCAVGQVLRPQRRGAGDPTQKHLDDGRVWRAMRTPLGPASLCIEGRPSSGEVLGRAWGPGAEWALDRLPGLLGADDDPTGFEAHHPQVAEGLKRHPHWRIGGTGLVMESLVPSILEQKVTGKQAFGSFRELVRRHGEPAPGPVAALRLMLQPTPEVIAAIPSWEWLRLGVQPAQSRTMVTACRLASSLERVGQVSGEEADRRLRTVRGIGVWTSAEVRQRALGDADAVSFGDYHLANWVGWALVGHDITDDEMAELLEPYRPQRGRAAMLAIAGGQSRPRRGPRMSIPTHLPTH
;
A
#
# COMPACT_ATOMS: atom_id res chain seq x y z
N MET A 1 24.72 32.46 12.64
CA MET A 1 23.32 32.01 12.76
C MET A 1 22.81 31.85 11.35
N ALA A 2 22.65 30.61 10.86
CA ALA A 2 22.14 30.36 9.52
C ALA A 2 20.63 30.61 9.51
N HIS A 3 20.15 31.43 8.58
CA HIS A 3 18.72 31.56 8.33
C HIS A 3 18.17 30.19 7.88
N PRO A 4 17.01 29.74 8.40
CA PRO A 4 16.38 28.54 7.87
C PRO A 4 16.09 28.77 6.39
N THR A 5 16.73 27.98 5.53
CA THR A 5 16.36 27.88 4.11
C THR A 5 14.87 27.56 4.01
N SER A 6 14.16 28.15 3.05
CA SER A 6 12.70 27.99 2.88
C SER A 6 12.20 26.54 2.85
N ALA A 7 13.07 25.56 2.59
CA ALA A 7 12.80 24.12 2.65
C ALA A 7 12.44 23.57 4.05
N ASP A 8 12.75 24.29 5.14
CA ASP A 8 12.38 23.91 6.51
C ASP A 8 10.98 24.41 6.93
N ALA A 9 10.41 25.38 6.19
CA ALA A 9 9.05 25.85 6.44
C ALA A 9 8.05 24.81 5.89
N GLY A 10 7.49 24.00 6.77
CA GLY A 10 6.46 23.03 6.41
C GLY A 10 5.19 23.72 5.91
N HIS A 11 4.57 23.15 4.89
CA HIS A 11 3.23 23.53 4.44
C HIS A 11 2.19 22.78 5.26
N SER A 12 0.99 23.32 5.40
CA SER A 12 -0.10 22.65 6.12
C SER A 12 -1.43 22.78 5.42
N ARG A 13 -2.27 21.75 5.55
CA ARG A 13 -3.65 21.74 5.08
C ARG A 13 -4.54 21.08 6.12
N THR A 14 -5.66 21.71 6.45
CA THR A 14 -6.74 21.08 7.19
C THR A 14 -7.81 20.62 6.21
N TRP A 15 -8.25 19.37 6.35
CA TRP A 15 -9.34 18.80 5.57
C TRP A 15 -10.43 18.30 6.52
N VAL A 16 -11.70 18.58 6.18
CA VAL A 16 -12.87 18.10 6.92
C VAL A 16 -13.56 17.03 6.08
N PRO A 17 -13.35 15.73 6.34
CA PRO A 17 -14.07 14.65 5.68
C PRO A 17 -15.57 14.71 5.96
N GLY A 18 -16.38 14.23 5.01
CA GLY A 18 -17.82 14.03 5.19
C GLY A 18 -18.20 12.83 6.08
N TRP A 19 -17.21 12.17 6.69
CA TRP A 19 -17.38 10.99 7.54
C TRP A 19 -16.29 10.96 8.63
N PRO A 20 -16.48 10.19 9.73
CA PRO A 20 -15.43 9.90 10.69
C PRO A 20 -14.24 9.16 10.03
N CYS A 21 -13.19 9.91 9.65
CA CYS A 21 -12.02 9.33 8.98
C CYS A 21 -11.04 8.69 9.97
N ALA A 22 -10.98 7.36 9.99
CA ALA A 22 -10.01 6.60 10.76
C ALA A 22 -8.63 6.57 10.07
N VAL A 23 -7.87 7.67 10.15
CA VAL A 23 -6.56 7.86 9.47
C VAL A 23 -5.64 6.64 9.60
N GLY A 24 -5.42 6.15 10.83
CA GLY A 24 -4.54 5.01 11.07
C GLY A 24 -5.02 3.72 10.40
N GLN A 25 -6.34 3.50 10.34
CA GLN A 25 -6.94 2.33 9.68
C GLN A 25 -6.77 2.40 8.17
N VAL A 26 -7.09 3.56 7.56
CA VAL A 26 -7.01 3.76 6.11
C VAL A 26 -5.57 3.66 5.59
N LEU A 27 -4.60 4.15 6.36
CA LEU A 27 -3.19 4.15 5.96
C LEU A 27 -2.44 2.87 6.35
N ARG A 28 -3.01 1.96 7.13
CA ARG A 28 -2.35 0.73 7.55
C ARG A 28 -1.94 -0.18 6.38
N PRO A 29 -2.75 -0.38 5.33
CA PRO A 29 -2.38 -1.22 4.18
C PRO A 29 -1.16 -0.72 3.40
N GLN A 30 -0.84 0.57 3.53
CA GLN A 30 0.29 1.21 2.84
C GLN A 30 1.65 0.87 3.49
N ARG A 31 1.64 0.51 4.79
CA ARG A 31 2.84 0.22 5.58
C ARG A 31 3.33 -1.23 5.39
N ARG A 32 4.60 -1.41 5.05
CA ARG A 32 5.31 -2.69 4.91
C ARG A 32 5.89 -3.18 6.23
N GLY A 33 4.98 -3.45 7.17
CA GLY A 33 5.30 -3.99 8.49
C GLY A 33 5.92 -2.97 9.46
N ALA A 34 6.23 -3.42 10.68
CA ALA A 34 6.63 -2.52 11.76
C ALA A 34 7.92 -1.72 11.46
N GLY A 35 8.85 -2.33 10.72
CA GLY A 35 10.16 -1.78 10.38
C GLY A 35 10.21 -0.96 9.09
N ASP A 36 9.06 -0.66 8.47
CA ASP A 36 8.99 0.15 7.25
C ASP A 36 9.71 1.51 7.45
N PRO A 37 10.73 1.84 6.64
CA PRO A 37 11.45 3.11 6.74
C PRO A 37 10.73 4.28 6.05
N THR A 38 9.72 4.01 5.22
CA THR A 38 8.96 5.00 4.45
C THR A 38 7.68 5.45 5.14
N GLN A 39 7.16 4.66 6.10
CA GLN A 39 5.94 5.00 6.84
C GLN A 39 6.02 4.63 8.33
N LYS A 40 5.67 5.59 9.21
CA LYS A 40 5.61 5.42 10.67
C LYS A 40 4.20 5.73 11.17
N HIS A 41 3.71 4.90 12.09
CA HIS A 41 2.52 5.19 12.89
C HIS A 41 3.02 5.41 14.31
N LEU A 42 2.73 6.57 14.88
CA LEU A 42 3.15 6.95 16.23
C LEU A 42 2.04 6.67 17.24
N ASP A 43 2.40 6.54 18.52
CA ASP A 43 1.46 6.21 19.60
C ASP A 43 0.42 7.31 19.83
N ASP A 44 0.74 8.55 19.46
CA ASP A 44 -0.18 9.70 19.51
C ASP A 44 -1.17 9.76 18.32
N GLY A 45 -1.18 8.73 17.47
CA GLY A 45 -2.08 8.61 16.32
C GLY A 45 -1.58 9.31 15.05
N ARG A 46 -0.45 10.02 15.09
CA ARG A 46 0.14 10.62 13.87
C ARG A 46 0.70 9.56 12.95
N VAL A 47 0.45 9.72 11.65
CA VAL A 47 1.05 8.89 10.60
C VAL A 47 2.01 9.74 9.79
N TRP A 48 3.26 9.30 9.70
CA TRP A 48 4.30 9.91 8.87
C TRP A 48 4.57 9.05 7.64
N ARG A 49 4.71 9.69 6.48
CA ARG A 49 5.05 9.05 5.22
C ARG A 49 6.10 9.85 4.47
N ALA A 50 7.02 9.16 3.82
CA ALA A 50 7.94 9.73 2.84
C ALA A 50 7.60 9.18 1.46
N MET A 51 7.55 10.06 0.47
CA MET A 51 7.11 9.73 -0.88
C MET A 51 7.89 10.53 -1.91
N ARG A 52 8.07 9.93 -3.09
CA ARG A 52 8.57 10.65 -4.26
C ARG A 52 7.36 11.07 -5.10
N THR A 53 7.02 12.35 -5.03
CA THR A 53 5.92 12.92 -5.82
C THR A 53 6.41 13.30 -7.22
N PRO A 54 5.51 13.54 -8.19
CA PRO A 54 5.87 14.12 -9.48
C PRO A 54 6.56 15.50 -9.37
N LEU A 55 6.35 16.23 -8.28
CA LEU A 55 6.96 17.54 -8.00
C LEU A 55 8.21 17.44 -7.12
N GLY A 56 8.71 16.22 -6.88
CA GLY A 56 9.90 15.94 -6.09
C GLY A 56 9.60 15.29 -4.73
N PRO A 57 10.64 15.08 -3.91
CA PRO A 57 10.50 14.38 -2.64
C PRO A 57 9.63 15.14 -1.63
N ALA A 58 8.86 14.38 -0.85
CA ALA A 58 8.04 14.92 0.22
C ALA A 58 8.02 14.02 1.45
N SER A 59 7.88 14.65 2.61
CA SER A 59 7.39 13.99 3.82
C SER A 59 6.03 14.57 4.19
N LEU A 60 5.12 13.73 4.68
CA LEU A 60 3.77 14.09 5.09
C LEU A 60 3.49 13.54 6.49
N CYS A 61 3.13 14.41 7.42
CA CYS A 61 2.59 14.09 8.73
C CYS A 61 1.08 14.28 8.70
N ILE A 62 0.33 13.24 9.08
CA ILE A 62 -1.12 13.24 9.07
C ILE A 62 -1.60 13.03 10.51
N GLU A 63 -2.46 13.91 10.98
CA GLU A 63 -3.00 13.93 12.32
C GLU A 63 -4.54 14.00 12.22
N GLY A 64 -5.21 12.90 12.58
CA GLY A 64 -6.66 12.93 12.75
C GLY A 64 -7.04 13.64 14.05
N ARG A 65 -8.05 14.50 14.01
CA ARG A 65 -8.60 15.24 15.16
C ARG A 65 -10.07 14.87 15.34
N PRO A 66 -10.38 13.71 15.97
CA PRO A 66 -11.75 13.20 16.03
C PRO A 66 -12.74 14.14 16.73
N SER A 67 -12.27 14.96 17.68
CA SER A 67 -13.12 15.92 18.39
C SER A 67 -13.64 17.06 17.51
N SER A 68 -12.86 17.51 16.51
CA SER A 68 -13.28 18.51 15.53
C SER A 68 -13.74 17.91 14.20
N GLY A 69 -13.54 16.60 14.00
CA GLY A 69 -13.79 15.93 12.74
C GLY A 69 -12.77 16.29 11.64
N GLU A 70 -11.68 16.96 12.00
CA GLU A 70 -10.66 17.43 11.06
C GLU A 70 -9.54 16.40 10.86
N VAL A 71 -8.85 16.51 9.72
CA VAL A 71 -7.55 15.89 9.48
C VAL A 71 -6.57 17.00 9.12
N LEU A 72 -5.48 17.10 9.89
CA LEU A 72 -4.40 18.03 9.64
C LEU A 72 -3.25 17.30 8.93
N GLY A 73 -2.93 17.76 7.73
CA GLY A 73 -1.70 17.41 7.02
C GLY A 73 -0.64 18.49 7.20
N ARG A 74 0.60 18.07 7.45
CA ARG A 74 1.79 18.93 7.36
C ARG A 74 2.80 18.26 6.46
N ALA A 75 3.37 19.00 5.50
CA ALA A 75 4.29 18.44 4.52
C ALA A 75 5.54 19.30 4.30
N TRP A 76 6.64 18.64 3.92
CA TRP A 76 7.95 19.26 3.72
C TRP A 76 8.60 18.76 2.44
N GLY A 77 9.52 19.55 1.89
CA GLY A 77 10.24 19.26 0.65
C GLY A 77 9.55 19.78 -0.62
N PRO A 78 10.19 19.64 -1.80
CA PRO A 78 9.66 20.15 -3.07
C PRO A 78 8.27 19.63 -3.44
N GLY A 79 7.92 18.40 -3.02
CA GLY A 79 6.61 17.80 -3.27
C GLY A 79 5.54 18.10 -2.21
N ALA A 80 5.77 19.02 -1.28
CA ALA A 80 4.90 19.23 -0.11
C ALA A 80 3.46 19.61 -0.49
N GLU A 81 3.29 20.58 -1.40
CA GLU A 81 1.96 21.02 -1.84
C GLU A 81 1.19 19.90 -2.52
N TRP A 82 1.84 19.15 -3.43
CA TRP A 82 1.24 17.98 -4.06
C TRP A 82 0.76 16.95 -3.02
N ALA A 83 1.57 16.66 -2.00
CA ALA A 83 1.21 15.70 -0.95
C ALA A 83 0.00 16.17 -0.13
N LEU A 84 -0.10 17.47 0.15
CA LEU A 84 -1.25 18.06 0.84
C LEU A 84 -2.49 18.10 -0.05
N ASP A 85 -2.34 18.37 -1.34
CA ASP A 85 -3.44 18.37 -2.32
C ASP A 85 -4.07 16.99 -2.46
N ARG A 86 -3.24 15.94 -2.44
CA ARG A 86 -3.67 14.53 -2.52
C ARG A 86 -4.11 13.92 -1.20
N LEU A 87 -3.97 14.62 -0.06
CA LEU A 87 -4.34 14.11 1.27
C LEU A 87 -5.78 13.55 1.34
N PRO A 88 -6.82 14.22 0.80
CA PRO A 88 -8.17 13.66 0.81
C PRO A 88 -8.29 12.32 0.06
N GLY A 89 -7.77 12.24 -1.18
CA GLY A 89 -7.81 11.00 -1.98
C GLY A 89 -7.00 9.87 -1.34
N LEU A 90 -5.86 10.20 -0.71
CA LEU A 90 -5.07 9.25 0.08
C LEU A 90 -5.86 8.65 1.26
N LEU A 91 -6.83 9.39 1.79
CA LEU A 91 -7.70 8.99 2.88
C LEU A 91 -9.08 8.50 2.40
N GLY A 92 -9.24 8.30 1.10
CA GLY A 92 -10.43 7.70 0.49
C GLY A 92 -11.57 8.67 0.20
N ALA A 93 -11.27 9.95 -0.05
CA ALA A 93 -12.28 10.90 -0.55
C ALA A 93 -12.78 10.59 -1.97
N ASP A 94 -11.97 9.88 -2.75
CA ASP A 94 -12.32 9.45 -4.11
C ASP A 94 -13.05 8.09 -4.12
N ASP A 95 -13.26 7.48 -2.95
CA ASP A 95 -13.90 6.17 -2.79
C ASP A 95 -15.40 6.33 -2.52
N ASP A 96 -16.21 5.94 -3.50
CA ASP A 96 -17.68 5.98 -3.43
C ASP A 96 -18.24 4.59 -3.08
N PRO A 97 -18.72 4.36 -1.85
CA PRO A 97 -19.37 3.11 -1.47
C PRO A 97 -20.84 3.05 -1.91
N THR A 98 -21.39 4.10 -2.52
CA THR A 98 -22.81 4.15 -2.90
C THR A 98 -23.15 2.98 -3.83
N GLY A 99 -24.32 2.38 -3.63
CA GLY A 99 -24.74 1.20 -4.38
C GLY A 99 -24.07 -0.12 -3.95
N PHE A 100 -23.21 -0.11 -2.92
CA PHE A 100 -22.71 -1.35 -2.33
C PHE A 100 -23.83 -2.09 -1.58
N GLU A 101 -24.18 -3.28 -2.05
CA GLU A 101 -25.14 -4.16 -1.41
C GLU A 101 -24.44 -5.37 -0.76
N ALA A 102 -24.81 -5.66 0.49
CA ALA A 102 -24.27 -6.82 1.19
C ALA A 102 -25.10 -8.07 0.85
N HIS A 103 -24.58 -8.91 -0.06
CA HIS A 103 -25.24 -10.17 -0.45
C HIS A 103 -25.01 -11.34 0.53
N HIS A 104 -24.18 -11.14 1.56
CA HIS A 104 -23.86 -12.15 2.56
C HIS A 104 -23.94 -11.57 3.99
N PRO A 105 -24.48 -12.29 4.99
CA PRO A 105 -24.63 -11.76 6.36
C PRO A 105 -23.32 -11.26 6.98
N GLN A 106 -22.22 -11.94 6.73
CA GLN A 106 -20.88 -11.59 7.23
C GLN A 106 -20.34 -10.34 6.55
N VAL A 107 -20.67 -10.09 5.28
CA VAL A 107 -20.35 -8.81 4.63
C VAL A 107 -21.19 -7.68 5.24
N ALA A 108 -22.48 -7.93 5.49
CA ALA A 108 -23.37 -6.96 6.14
C ALA A 108 -22.89 -6.61 7.57
N GLU A 109 -22.44 -7.61 8.32
CA GLU A 109 -21.87 -7.43 9.66
C GLU A 109 -20.53 -6.68 9.61
N GLY A 110 -19.66 -6.96 8.64
CA GLY A 110 -18.45 -6.18 8.40
C GLY A 110 -18.75 -4.72 8.10
N LEU A 111 -19.75 -4.46 7.26
CA LEU A 111 -20.21 -3.10 6.93
C LEU A 111 -20.75 -2.38 8.16
N LYS A 112 -21.54 -3.07 8.99
CA LYS A 112 -22.08 -2.52 10.25
C LYS A 112 -20.97 -2.14 11.24
N ARG A 113 -19.89 -2.93 11.33
CA ARG A 113 -18.75 -2.62 12.20
C ARG A 113 -17.83 -1.53 11.64
N HIS A 114 -17.83 -1.35 10.33
CA HIS A 114 -16.95 -0.40 9.63
C HIS A 114 -17.72 0.50 8.64
N PRO A 115 -18.77 1.23 9.08
CA PRO A 115 -19.66 1.97 8.17
C PRO A 115 -18.96 3.14 7.45
N HIS A 116 -17.84 3.59 8.01
CA HIS A 116 -17.06 4.73 7.51
C HIS A 116 -15.72 4.31 6.89
N TRP A 117 -15.49 3.01 6.70
CA TRP A 117 -14.27 2.56 6.05
C TRP A 117 -14.25 3.02 4.59
N ARG A 118 -13.10 3.57 4.20
CA ARG A 118 -12.81 4.06 2.85
C ARG A 118 -11.49 3.49 2.38
N ILE A 119 -11.39 3.30 1.07
CA ILE A 119 -10.21 2.81 0.38
C ILE A 119 -9.47 4.02 -0.20
N GLY A 120 -8.27 4.28 0.31
CA GLY A 120 -7.44 5.40 -0.15
C GLY A 120 -6.41 4.99 -1.19
N GLY A 121 -6.09 5.90 -2.10
CA GLY A 121 -5.07 5.71 -3.14
C GLY A 121 -3.94 6.73 -3.03
N THR A 122 -2.68 6.28 -3.12
CA THR A 122 -1.52 7.20 -3.09
C THR A 122 -1.38 8.04 -4.35
N GLY A 123 -1.89 7.55 -5.48
CA GLY A 123 -1.60 8.09 -6.81
C GLY A 123 -0.16 7.84 -7.29
N LEU A 124 0.61 7.01 -6.58
CA LEU A 124 2.02 6.72 -6.87
C LEU A 124 2.20 5.24 -7.15
N VAL A 125 2.32 4.89 -8.43
CA VAL A 125 2.35 3.49 -8.89
C VAL A 125 3.64 2.81 -8.47
N MET A 126 4.80 3.46 -8.67
CA MET A 126 6.09 2.86 -8.33
C MET A 126 6.29 2.72 -6.82
N GLU A 127 5.67 3.58 -6.01
CA GLU A 127 5.65 3.45 -4.54
C GLU A 127 4.99 2.14 -4.11
N SER A 128 3.92 1.73 -4.80
CA SER A 128 3.24 0.47 -4.50
C SER A 128 3.89 -0.72 -5.20
N LEU A 129 4.34 -0.56 -6.44
CA LEU A 129 4.82 -1.64 -7.29
C LEU A 129 6.16 -2.23 -6.81
N VAL A 130 7.09 -1.40 -6.35
CA VAL A 130 8.39 -1.87 -5.84
C VAL A 130 8.22 -2.87 -4.69
N PRO A 131 7.56 -2.54 -3.56
CA PRO A 131 7.35 -3.52 -2.50
C PRO A 131 6.51 -4.72 -2.95
N SER A 132 5.50 -4.53 -3.81
CA SER A 132 4.70 -5.65 -4.32
C SER A 132 5.51 -6.66 -5.13
N ILE A 133 6.51 -6.25 -5.91
CA ILE A 133 7.41 -7.20 -6.61
C ILE A 133 8.25 -7.99 -5.59
N LEU A 134 8.73 -7.34 -4.52
CA LEU A 134 9.51 -7.99 -3.46
C LEU A 134 8.70 -9.00 -2.64
N GLU A 135 7.37 -8.83 -2.59
CA GLU A 135 6.45 -9.71 -1.88
C GLU A 135 6.09 -10.99 -2.65
N GLN A 136 6.42 -11.07 -3.95
CA GLN A 136 6.10 -12.24 -4.78
C GLN A 136 6.74 -13.54 -4.26
N LYS A 137 5.91 -14.57 -4.01
CA LYS A 137 6.33 -15.95 -3.68
C LYS A 137 7.26 -16.07 -2.46
N VAL A 138 7.21 -15.11 -1.55
CA VAL A 138 7.99 -15.11 -0.30
C VAL A 138 7.10 -14.79 0.90
N THR A 139 7.58 -15.04 2.11
CA THR A 139 6.85 -14.61 3.30
C THR A 139 6.88 -13.08 3.41
N GLY A 140 5.82 -12.47 3.97
CA GLY A 140 5.79 -11.03 4.21
C GLY A 140 6.96 -10.55 5.09
N LYS A 141 7.45 -11.37 6.03
CA LYS A 141 8.62 -11.02 6.86
C LYS A 141 9.90 -10.88 6.01
N GLN A 142 10.11 -11.76 5.04
CA GLN A 142 11.23 -11.66 4.12
C GLN A 142 11.08 -10.44 3.22
N ALA A 143 9.92 -10.27 2.58
CA ALA A 143 9.66 -9.16 1.68
C ALA A 143 9.85 -7.79 2.36
N PHE A 144 9.29 -7.61 3.57
CA PHE A 144 9.46 -6.38 4.34
C PHE A 144 10.90 -6.15 4.79
N GLY A 145 11.64 -7.23 5.06
CA GLY A 145 13.08 -7.17 5.31
C GLY A 145 13.84 -6.66 4.09
N SER A 146 13.63 -7.27 2.92
CA SER A 146 14.23 -6.87 1.65
C SER A 146 13.88 -5.44 1.27
N PHE A 147 12.62 -5.01 1.42
CA PHE A 147 12.19 -3.65 1.17
C PHE A 147 12.90 -2.66 2.09
N ARG A 148 12.95 -2.94 3.39
CA ARG A 148 13.65 -2.10 4.36
C ARG A 148 15.13 -1.96 4.03
N GLU A 149 15.81 -3.05 3.67
CA GLU A 149 17.22 -3.02 3.32
C GLU A 149 17.48 -2.29 1.99
N LEU A 150 16.61 -2.48 0.97
CA LEU A 150 16.66 -1.74 -0.28
C LEU A 150 16.59 -0.22 -0.02
N VAL A 151 15.61 0.22 0.78
CA VAL A 151 15.43 1.64 1.11
C VAL A 151 16.57 2.18 1.96
N ARG A 152 17.09 1.40 2.92
CA ARG A 152 18.22 1.85 3.75
C ARG A 152 19.52 2.02 2.98
N ARG A 153 19.80 1.14 2.02
CA ARG A 153 21.06 1.14 1.27
C ARG A 153 21.04 2.09 0.08
N HIS A 154 19.90 2.18 -0.60
CA HIS A 154 19.79 2.91 -1.88
C HIS A 154 18.81 4.08 -1.82
N GLY A 155 18.09 4.27 -0.72
CA GLY A 155 17.21 5.42 -0.51
C GLY A 155 17.98 6.60 0.06
N GLU A 156 17.26 7.68 0.31
CA GLU A 156 17.83 8.90 0.92
C GLU A 156 16.92 9.40 2.06
N PRO A 157 17.45 10.19 3.01
CA PRO A 157 16.64 10.77 4.08
C PRO A 157 15.48 11.60 3.51
N ALA A 158 14.30 11.47 4.11
CA ALA A 158 13.14 12.25 3.70
C ALA A 158 13.25 13.71 4.18
N PRO A 159 12.67 14.69 3.46
CA PRO A 159 12.78 16.10 3.82
C PRO A 159 11.99 16.45 5.09
N GLY A 160 12.39 17.53 5.76
CA GLY A 160 11.71 18.07 6.95
C GLY A 160 12.19 17.48 8.27
N PRO A 161 11.47 17.71 9.38
CA PRO A 161 11.90 17.39 10.75
C PRO A 161 11.72 15.90 11.08
N VAL A 162 12.28 15.02 10.26
CA VAL A 162 12.04 13.56 10.30
C VAL A 162 13.29 12.75 10.67
N ALA A 163 14.41 13.40 10.97
CA ALA A 163 15.67 12.75 11.32
C ALA A 163 15.51 11.79 12.53
N ALA A 164 14.80 12.21 13.58
CA ALA A 164 14.52 11.37 14.76
C ALA A 164 13.66 10.14 14.41
N LEU A 165 12.81 10.24 13.39
CA LEU A 165 11.96 9.14 12.90
C LEU A 165 12.72 8.18 11.97
N ARG A 166 13.92 8.58 11.51
CA ARG A 166 14.70 7.89 10.47
C ARG A 166 13.83 7.56 9.24
N LEU A 167 12.99 8.52 8.87
CA LEU A 167 12.09 8.40 7.72
C LEU A 167 12.91 8.56 6.43
N MET A 168 12.71 7.64 5.50
CA MET A 168 13.50 7.54 4.27
C MET A 168 12.60 7.52 3.05
N LEU A 169 13.07 8.08 1.95
CA LEU A 169 12.46 7.95 0.64
C LEU A 169 12.88 6.62 0.03
N GLN A 170 11.95 5.95 -0.64
CA GLN A 170 12.27 4.83 -1.53
C GLN A 170 13.34 5.27 -2.56
N PRO A 171 14.26 4.40 -3.01
CA PRO A 171 15.20 4.76 -4.07
C PRO A 171 14.46 5.17 -5.36
N THR A 172 15.05 6.03 -6.18
CA THR A 172 14.45 6.36 -7.48
C THR A 172 14.47 5.14 -8.42
N PRO A 173 13.57 5.07 -9.42
CA PRO A 173 13.64 4.02 -10.43
C PRO A 173 15.01 3.90 -11.11
N GLU A 174 15.68 5.02 -11.36
CA GLU A 174 17.02 5.07 -11.97
C GLU A 174 18.05 4.39 -11.07
N VAL A 175 18.03 4.70 -9.76
CA VAL A 175 18.92 4.07 -8.78
C VAL A 175 18.65 2.56 -8.71
N ILE A 176 17.39 2.15 -8.65
CA ILE A 176 17.02 0.72 -8.61
C ILE A 176 17.50 -0.01 -9.88
N ALA A 177 17.29 0.58 -11.05
CA ALA A 177 17.68 0.00 -12.33
C ALA A 177 19.20 -0.14 -12.49
N ALA A 178 19.99 0.64 -11.73
CA ALA A 178 21.44 0.61 -11.71
C ALA A 178 22.04 -0.36 -10.68
N ILE A 179 21.23 -0.96 -9.79
CA ILE A 179 21.73 -1.91 -8.77
C ILE A 179 22.37 -3.12 -9.45
N PRO A 180 23.66 -3.41 -9.17
CA PRO A 180 24.35 -4.57 -9.72
C PRO A 180 23.65 -5.89 -9.37
N SER A 181 23.69 -6.86 -10.30
CA SER A 181 22.99 -8.16 -10.14
C SER A 181 23.32 -8.90 -8.84
N TRP A 182 24.58 -8.83 -8.39
CA TRP A 182 25.06 -9.49 -7.17
C TRP A 182 24.52 -8.85 -5.88
N GLU A 183 24.19 -7.56 -5.90
CA GLU A 183 23.69 -6.85 -4.72
C GLU A 183 22.24 -7.24 -4.40
N TRP A 184 21.45 -7.60 -5.41
CA TRP A 184 20.10 -8.15 -5.21
C TRP A 184 20.09 -9.40 -4.32
N LEU A 185 21.10 -10.26 -4.44
CA LEU A 185 21.25 -11.44 -3.57
C LEU A 185 21.53 -11.03 -2.12
N ARG A 186 22.32 -9.95 -1.90
CA ARG A 186 22.58 -9.38 -0.57
C ARG A 186 21.37 -8.67 0.04
N LEU A 187 20.35 -8.38 -0.77
CA LEU A 187 19.05 -7.86 -0.34
C LEU A 187 18.03 -8.99 -0.10
N GLY A 188 18.42 -10.26 -0.30
CA GLY A 188 17.51 -11.41 -0.22
C GLY A 188 16.48 -11.47 -1.35
N VAL A 189 16.76 -10.82 -2.49
CA VAL A 189 15.86 -10.72 -3.63
C VAL A 189 16.24 -11.74 -4.69
N GLN A 190 15.27 -12.54 -5.13
CA GLN A 190 15.51 -13.60 -6.10
C GLN A 190 15.75 -13.05 -7.51
N PRO A 191 16.51 -13.75 -8.39
CA PRO A 191 16.78 -13.29 -9.75
C PRO A 191 15.53 -12.98 -10.59
N ALA A 192 14.43 -13.70 -10.38
CA ALA A 192 13.17 -13.43 -11.07
C ALA A 192 12.57 -12.08 -10.62
N GLN A 193 12.55 -11.80 -9.32
CA GLN A 193 12.03 -10.56 -8.76
C GLN A 193 12.88 -9.37 -9.19
N SER A 194 14.22 -9.47 -9.12
CA SER A 194 15.10 -8.37 -9.51
C SER A 194 15.02 -8.05 -11.00
N ARG A 195 14.88 -9.06 -11.87
CA ARG A 195 14.62 -8.82 -13.31
C ARG A 195 13.32 -8.06 -13.55
N THR A 196 12.22 -8.48 -12.88
CA THR A 196 10.93 -7.77 -12.96
C THR A 196 11.06 -6.34 -12.44
N MET A 197 11.73 -6.15 -11.30
CA MET A 197 11.97 -4.86 -10.67
C MET A 197 12.71 -3.90 -11.59
N VAL A 198 13.86 -4.32 -12.15
CA VAL A 198 14.67 -3.50 -13.05
C VAL A 198 13.89 -3.17 -14.33
N THR A 199 13.13 -4.12 -14.87
CA THR A 199 12.28 -3.89 -16.05
C THR A 199 11.19 -2.86 -15.75
N ALA A 200 10.50 -2.98 -14.61
CA ALA A 200 9.49 -2.02 -14.18
C ALA A 200 10.10 -0.62 -13.97
N CYS A 201 11.25 -0.53 -13.32
CA CYS A 201 11.92 0.75 -13.08
C CYS A 201 12.36 1.45 -14.37
N ARG A 202 12.82 0.71 -15.39
CA ARG A 202 13.11 1.27 -16.73
C ARG A 202 11.87 1.80 -17.45
N LEU A 203 10.68 1.34 -17.05
CA LEU A 203 9.39 1.74 -17.60
C LEU A 203 8.63 2.70 -16.65
N ALA A 204 9.27 3.21 -15.60
CA ALA A 204 8.60 3.93 -14.51
C ALA A 204 7.72 5.08 -15.00
N SER A 205 8.21 5.95 -15.88
CA SER A 205 7.42 7.07 -16.42
C SER A 205 6.16 6.62 -17.17
N SER A 206 6.18 5.43 -17.77
CA SER A 206 4.99 4.85 -18.42
C SER A 206 4.04 4.22 -17.41
N LEU A 207 4.60 3.54 -16.40
CA LEU A 207 3.82 2.90 -15.35
C LEU A 207 3.15 3.92 -14.42
N GLU A 208 3.75 5.07 -14.13
CA GLU A 208 3.11 6.12 -13.32
C GLU A 208 1.84 6.67 -13.97
N ARG A 209 1.78 6.72 -15.31
CA ARG A 209 0.55 7.11 -16.03
C ARG A 209 -0.60 6.12 -15.85
N VAL A 210 -0.34 4.92 -15.34
CA VAL A 210 -1.40 3.96 -14.97
C VAL A 210 -2.24 4.48 -13.80
N GLY A 211 -1.70 5.36 -12.96
CA GLY A 211 -2.47 5.98 -11.87
C GLY A 211 -3.61 6.90 -12.33
N GLN A 212 -3.72 7.16 -13.65
CA GLN A 212 -4.67 8.12 -14.24
C GLN A 212 -5.78 7.45 -15.06
N VAL A 213 -5.87 6.12 -15.06
CA VAL A 213 -6.85 5.35 -15.84
C VAL A 213 -7.73 4.50 -14.92
N SER A 214 -8.80 3.91 -15.47
CA SER A 214 -9.68 3.00 -14.72
C SER A 214 -8.92 1.77 -14.20
N GLY A 215 -9.43 1.12 -13.14
CA GLY A 215 -8.83 -0.09 -12.57
C GLY A 215 -8.65 -1.23 -13.58
N GLU A 216 -9.61 -1.43 -14.47
CA GLU A 216 -9.51 -2.44 -15.54
C GLU A 216 -8.39 -2.11 -16.54
N GLU A 217 -8.29 -0.84 -16.97
CA GLU A 217 -7.24 -0.43 -17.88
C GLU A 217 -5.86 -0.48 -17.21
N ALA A 218 -5.81 -0.15 -15.91
CA ALA A 218 -4.62 -0.30 -15.11
C ALA A 218 -4.16 -1.76 -15.02
N ASP A 219 -5.10 -2.70 -14.83
CA ASP A 219 -4.79 -4.13 -14.79
C ASP A 219 -4.14 -4.59 -16.10
N ARG A 220 -4.77 -4.24 -17.22
CA ARG A 220 -4.29 -4.58 -18.56
C ARG A 220 -2.89 -4.03 -18.81
N ARG A 221 -2.64 -2.75 -18.48
CA ARG A 221 -1.34 -2.10 -18.69
C ARG A 221 -0.25 -2.65 -17.79
N LEU A 222 -0.51 -2.83 -16.50
CA LEU A 222 0.47 -3.37 -15.53
C LEU A 222 0.94 -4.77 -15.94
N ARG A 223 0.01 -5.62 -16.38
CA ARG A 223 0.29 -7.02 -16.74
C ARG A 223 0.99 -7.20 -18.09
N THR A 224 1.24 -6.12 -18.83
CA THR A 224 2.14 -6.17 -20.01
C THR A 224 3.61 -6.38 -19.62
N VAL A 225 3.98 -6.02 -18.39
CA VAL A 225 5.34 -6.20 -17.90
C VAL A 225 5.54 -7.64 -17.45
N ARG A 226 6.48 -8.35 -18.07
CA ARG A 226 6.83 -9.72 -17.70
C ARG A 226 7.19 -9.80 -16.21
N GLY A 227 6.48 -10.66 -15.48
CA GLY A 227 6.64 -10.85 -14.04
C GLY A 227 5.64 -10.09 -13.18
N ILE A 228 4.79 -9.24 -13.77
CA ILE A 228 3.62 -8.66 -13.10
C ILE A 228 2.37 -9.46 -13.48
N GLY A 229 1.84 -10.23 -12.53
CA GLY A 229 0.62 -11.02 -12.70
C GLY A 229 -0.62 -10.36 -12.06
N VAL A 230 -1.73 -11.11 -12.03
CA VAL A 230 -3.01 -10.67 -11.43
C VAL A 230 -2.83 -10.18 -9.99
N TRP A 231 -2.08 -10.93 -9.18
CA TRP A 231 -1.81 -10.59 -7.78
C TRP A 231 -1.08 -9.24 -7.64
N THR A 232 0.07 -9.07 -8.31
CA THR A 232 0.85 -7.83 -8.23
C THR A 232 0.10 -6.62 -8.77
N SER A 233 -0.66 -6.82 -9.86
CA SER A 233 -1.54 -5.77 -10.39
C SER A 233 -2.59 -5.34 -9.38
N ALA A 234 -3.29 -6.29 -8.74
CA ALA A 234 -4.29 -5.98 -7.72
C ALA A 234 -3.68 -5.25 -6.52
N GLU A 235 -2.53 -5.69 -6.01
CA GLU A 235 -1.84 -5.02 -4.88
C GLU A 235 -1.51 -3.55 -5.18
N VAL A 236 -1.10 -3.25 -6.43
CA VAL A 236 -0.83 -1.89 -6.91
C VAL A 236 -2.11 -1.09 -7.06
N ARG A 237 -3.14 -1.66 -7.70
CA ARG A 237 -4.43 -0.96 -7.90
C ARG A 237 -5.10 -0.62 -6.58
N GLN A 238 -5.11 -1.53 -5.61
CA GLN A 238 -5.65 -1.26 -4.27
C GLN A 238 -4.94 -0.08 -3.59
N ARG A 239 -3.60 -0.01 -3.66
CA ARG A 239 -2.82 0.97 -2.87
C ARG A 239 -2.57 2.29 -3.59
N ALA A 240 -2.33 2.25 -4.89
CA ALA A 240 -2.04 3.43 -5.68
C ALA A 240 -3.32 4.08 -6.22
N LEU A 241 -4.30 3.28 -6.65
CA LEU A 241 -5.53 3.78 -7.29
C LEU A 241 -6.73 3.79 -6.34
N GLY A 242 -6.66 3.11 -5.19
CA GLY A 242 -7.82 2.96 -4.31
C GLY A 242 -8.91 2.06 -4.91
N ASP A 243 -8.54 1.13 -5.80
CA ASP A 243 -9.47 0.29 -6.55
C ASP A 243 -10.24 -0.67 -5.63
N ALA A 244 -11.52 -0.38 -5.42
CA ALA A 244 -12.43 -1.19 -4.60
C ALA A 244 -12.78 -2.55 -5.22
N ASP A 245 -12.55 -2.75 -6.52
CA ASP A 245 -12.82 -4.00 -7.23
C ASP A 245 -11.61 -4.94 -7.31
N ALA A 246 -10.42 -4.42 -7.01
CA ALA A 246 -9.19 -5.20 -7.11
C ALA A 246 -9.10 -6.27 -6.01
N VAL A 247 -9.08 -7.53 -6.42
CA VAL A 247 -8.87 -8.70 -5.55
C VAL A 247 -7.53 -9.34 -5.87
N SER A 248 -6.72 -9.60 -4.86
CA SER A 248 -5.38 -10.19 -4.99
C SER A 248 -5.46 -11.72 -5.17
N PHE A 249 -6.11 -12.17 -6.24
CA PHE A 249 -6.13 -13.59 -6.62
C PHE A 249 -4.71 -14.15 -6.72
N GLY A 250 -4.51 -15.39 -6.28
CA GLY A 250 -3.21 -16.03 -6.15
C GLY A 250 -2.51 -15.74 -4.82
N ASP A 251 -3.12 -14.96 -3.93
CA ASP A 251 -2.62 -14.78 -2.58
C ASP A 251 -2.78 -16.07 -1.77
N TYR A 252 -1.71 -16.46 -1.09
CA TYR A 252 -1.64 -17.74 -0.37
C TYR A 252 -2.66 -17.86 0.78
N HIS A 253 -3.17 -16.75 1.29
CA HIS A 253 -4.08 -16.72 2.43
C HIS A 253 -5.45 -16.16 2.13
N LEU A 254 -5.60 -15.29 1.12
CA LEU A 254 -6.83 -14.54 0.88
C LEU A 254 -8.05 -15.45 0.66
N ALA A 255 -7.98 -16.41 -0.27
CA ALA A 255 -9.08 -17.33 -0.54
C ALA A 255 -9.51 -18.09 0.72
N ASN A 256 -8.55 -18.58 1.50
CA ASN A 256 -8.85 -19.24 2.78
C ASN A 256 -9.49 -18.30 3.79
N TRP A 257 -9.05 -17.03 3.90
CA TRP A 257 -9.67 -16.07 4.81
C TRP A 257 -11.11 -15.72 4.41
N VAL A 258 -11.34 -15.51 3.11
CA VAL A 258 -12.68 -15.24 2.57
C VAL A 258 -13.58 -16.46 2.72
N GLY A 259 -13.07 -17.66 2.43
CA GLY A 259 -13.79 -18.92 2.61
C GLY A 259 -14.24 -19.14 4.05
N TRP A 260 -13.35 -18.97 5.03
CA TRP A 260 -13.72 -19.08 6.44
C TRP A 260 -14.71 -17.99 6.87
N ALA A 261 -14.59 -16.79 6.32
CA ALA A 261 -15.50 -15.71 6.63
C ALA A 261 -16.91 -15.95 6.08
N LEU A 262 -17.03 -16.43 4.84
CA LEU A 262 -18.32 -16.57 4.16
C LEU A 262 -18.93 -17.96 4.36
N VAL A 263 -18.17 -19.02 4.14
CA VAL A 263 -18.67 -20.41 4.08
C VAL A 263 -18.11 -21.34 5.17
N GLY A 264 -17.18 -20.85 6.00
CA GLY A 264 -16.68 -21.56 7.18
C GLY A 264 -15.61 -22.63 6.92
N HIS A 265 -15.02 -22.67 5.72
CA HIS A 265 -13.93 -23.58 5.37
C HIS A 265 -12.96 -22.96 4.35
N ASP A 266 -11.83 -23.63 4.11
CA ASP A 266 -10.88 -23.25 3.07
C ASP A 266 -11.55 -23.39 1.68
N ILE A 267 -11.30 -22.43 0.77
CA ILE A 267 -11.80 -22.43 -0.62
C ILE A 267 -10.66 -22.09 -1.57
N THR A 268 -10.85 -22.39 -2.85
CA THR A 268 -9.97 -22.04 -3.96
C THR A 268 -10.15 -20.60 -4.41
N ASP A 269 -9.21 -20.09 -5.22
CA ASP A 269 -9.33 -18.77 -5.85
C ASP A 269 -10.53 -18.68 -6.81
N ASP A 270 -10.86 -19.77 -7.51
CA ASP A 270 -11.99 -19.81 -8.45
C ASP A 270 -13.32 -19.74 -7.69
N GLU A 271 -13.47 -20.52 -6.62
CA GLU A 271 -14.63 -20.44 -5.72
C GLU A 271 -14.74 -19.04 -5.08
N MET A 272 -13.62 -18.43 -4.68
CA MET A 272 -13.62 -17.05 -4.19
C MET A 272 -14.08 -16.06 -5.27
N ALA A 273 -13.67 -16.25 -6.52
CA ALA A 273 -14.09 -15.40 -7.62
C ALA A 273 -15.61 -15.47 -7.85
N GLU A 274 -16.19 -16.68 -7.81
CA GLU A 274 -17.64 -16.90 -7.93
C GLU A 274 -18.41 -16.24 -6.77
N LEU A 275 -17.94 -16.41 -5.53
CA LEU A 275 -18.57 -15.82 -4.35
C LEU A 275 -18.53 -14.28 -4.35
N LEU A 276 -17.49 -13.70 -4.92
CA LEU A 276 -17.31 -12.25 -4.97
C LEU A 276 -17.98 -11.61 -6.19
N GLU A 277 -18.29 -12.35 -7.26
CA GLU A 277 -18.82 -11.78 -8.50
C GLU A 277 -20.06 -10.86 -8.33
N PRO A 278 -21.04 -11.16 -7.45
CA PRO A 278 -22.18 -10.28 -7.21
C PRO A 278 -21.81 -8.88 -6.70
N TYR A 279 -20.62 -8.72 -6.14
CA TYR A 279 -20.17 -7.46 -5.55
C TYR A 279 -19.49 -6.51 -6.53
N ARG A 280 -19.46 -6.80 -7.84
CA ARG A 280 -18.94 -5.81 -8.81
C ARG A 280 -19.71 -4.49 -8.72
N PRO A 281 -19.03 -3.33 -8.79
CA PRO A 281 -17.59 -3.12 -9.04
C PRO A 281 -16.78 -2.92 -7.75
N GLN A 282 -17.07 -3.66 -6.68
CA GLN A 282 -16.51 -3.47 -5.33
C GLN A 282 -16.10 -4.81 -4.68
N ARG A 283 -15.61 -5.77 -5.47
CA ARG A 283 -15.24 -7.11 -4.99
C ARG A 283 -14.15 -7.12 -3.92
N GLY A 284 -13.15 -6.25 -4.06
CA GLY A 284 -12.10 -6.06 -3.06
C GLY A 284 -12.65 -5.55 -1.73
N ARG A 285 -13.59 -4.58 -1.77
CA ARG A 285 -14.32 -4.12 -0.59
C ARG A 285 -15.08 -5.27 0.07
N ALA A 286 -15.82 -6.05 -0.71
CA ALA A 286 -16.60 -7.17 -0.20
C ALA A 286 -15.73 -8.23 0.48
N ALA A 287 -14.58 -8.59 -0.11
CA ALA A 287 -13.63 -9.52 0.50
C ALA A 287 -13.13 -9.01 1.87
N MET A 288 -12.77 -7.73 1.97
CA MET A 288 -12.29 -7.14 3.22
C MET A 288 -13.39 -7.03 4.28
N LEU A 289 -14.61 -6.65 3.90
CA LEU A 289 -15.76 -6.62 4.80
C LEU A 289 -16.18 -8.02 5.24
N ALA A 290 -16.10 -9.03 4.37
CA ALA A 290 -16.29 -10.42 4.73
C ALA A 290 -15.31 -10.84 5.82
N ILE A 291 -14.01 -10.60 5.62
CA ILE A 291 -12.97 -10.94 6.62
C ILE A 291 -13.19 -10.19 7.93
N ALA A 292 -13.59 -8.92 7.85
CA ALA A 292 -13.88 -8.13 9.04
C ALA A 292 -15.11 -8.69 9.79
N GLY A 293 -16.18 -9.05 9.09
CA GLY A 293 -17.44 -9.49 9.69
C GLY A 293 -17.53 -10.98 10.01
N GLY A 294 -16.74 -11.82 9.36
CA GLY A 294 -16.82 -13.27 9.44
C GLY A 294 -15.89 -13.92 10.46
N GLN A 295 -16.00 -15.24 10.55
CA GLN A 295 -15.16 -16.04 11.43
C GLN A 295 -13.72 -16.07 10.91
N SER A 296 -12.76 -15.83 11.81
CA SER A 296 -11.35 -15.99 11.48
C SER A 296 -11.00 -17.46 11.31
N ARG A 297 -10.25 -17.78 10.25
CA ARG A 297 -9.63 -19.09 10.04
C ARG A 297 -8.81 -19.52 11.28
N PRO A 298 -9.04 -20.71 11.85
CA PRO A 298 -8.27 -21.21 12.99
C PRO A 298 -6.76 -21.25 12.70
N ARG A 299 -5.95 -20.85 13.68
CA ARG A 299 -4.49 -20.88 13.56
C ARG A 299 -4.01 -22.34 13.62
N ARG A 300 -3.66 -22.92 12.47
CA ARG A 300 -3.06 -24.27 12.40
C ARG A 300 -1.53 -24.13 12.26
N GLY A 301 -0.81 -24.51 13.32
CA GLY A 301 0.65 -24.73 13.30
C GLY A 301 1.55 -23.49 13.43
N PRO A 302 2.84 -23.68 13.72
CA PRO A 302 3.83 -22.61 13.80
C PRO A 302 4.04 -21.94 12.43
N ARG A 303 4.34 -20.63 12.41
CA ARG A 303 4.61 -19.87 11.17
C ARG A 303 5.73 -20.54 10.39
N MET A 304 5.61 -20.65 9.05
CA MET A 304 6.71 -21.10 8.19
C MET A 304 7.99 -20.35 8.57
N SER A 305 9.03 -21.11 8.90
CA SER A 305 10.35 -20.58 9.21
C SER A 305 10.94 -19.94 7.94
N ILE A 306 11.76 -18.92 8.13
CA ILE A 306 12.48 -18.27 7.02
C ILE A 306 13.43 -19.31 6.42
N PRO A 307 13.39 -19.56 5.10
CA PRO A 307 14.40 -20.38 4.43
C PRO A 307 15.82 -19.93 4.77
N THR A 308 16.65 -20.85 5.26
CA THR A 308 18.02 -20.59 5.74
C THR A 308 19.08 -20.50 4.64
N HIS A 309 18.70 -20.72 3.37
CA HIS A 309 19.63 -20.70 2.23
C HIS A 309 19.91 -19.29 1.66
N LEU A 310 19.27 -18.26 2.20
CA LEU A 310 19.60 -16.85 1.93
C LEU A 310 20.21 -16.24 3.19
N PRO A 311 21.30 -15.45 3.09
CA PRO A 311 21.90 -14.82 4.25
C PRO A 311 20.90 -13.87 4.92
N THR A 312 20.46 -14.24 6.13
CA THR A 312 19.67 -13.39 7.01
C THR A 312 20.62 -12.47 7.78
N HIS A 313 20.57 -11.17 7.51
CA HIS A 313 21.17 -10.13 8.34
C HIS A 313 20.11 -9.45 9.21
#